data_AF-A0A2S3U5C9-F1
#
_entry.id   AF-A0A2S3U5C9-F1
#
_cell.length_a   1.000
_cell.length_b   1.000
_cell.length_c   1.000
_cell.angle_alpha   90.00
_cell.angle_beta   90.00
_cell.angle_gamma   90.00
#
_symmetry.space_group_name_H-M   'P 1'
#
loop_
_entity.id
_entity.type
_entity.pdbx_description
1 polymer ?
#
loop_
_entity_poly.entity_id
_entity_poly.type
_entity_poly.pdbx_seq_one_letter_code
_entity_poly.pdbx_strand_id
1 'polypeptide(L)' 'MDHEIFQEYGESLANYKPTLPPQVMAPGDTDVAPADHELTLRYMTPHGKWNIHTMYYDNLEMLTLFRGGPNVW' A
#
# COMPACT_ATOMS: atom_id res chain seq x y z
N MET A 1 9.12 -26.65 -1.11
CA MET A 1 7.73 -26.88 -1.53
C MET A 1 7.76 -27.50 -2.91
N ASP A 2 7.06 -28.61 -3.11
CA ASP A 2 7.12 -29.46 -4.31
C ASP A 2 5.85 -29.43 -5.16
N HIS A 3 4.82 -28.72 -4.74
CA HIS A 3 3.63 -28.46 -5.55
C HIS A 3 3.99 -27.73 -6.85
N GLU A 4 3.40 -28.15 -7.97
CA GLU A 4 3.68 -27.68 -9.35
C GLU A 4 3.73 -26.15 -9.47
N ILE A 5 2.73 -25.45 -8.93
CA ILE A 5 2.69 -23.97 -8.88
C ILE A 5 3.96 -23.36 -8.26
N PHE A 6 4.47 -23.90 -7.16
CA PHE A 6 5.68 -23.34 -6.54
C PHE A 6 6.91 -23.59 -7.41
N GLN A 7 6.96 -24.69 -8.17
CA GLN A 7 8.05 -24.95 -9.11
C GLN A 7 7.98 -24.00 -10.32
N GLU A 8 6.79 -23.84 -10.91
CA GLU A 8 6.55 -22.96 -12.07
C GLU A 8 6.87 -21.49 -11.75
N TYR A 9 6.47 -21.02 -10.56
CA TYR A 9 6.68 -19.63 -10.13
C TYR A 9 8.04 -19.39 -9.45
N GLY A 10 8.93 -20.39 -9.42
CA GLY A 10 10.27 -20.27 -8.83
C GLY A 10 10.27 -20.02 -7.32
N GLU A 11 9.29 -20.57 -6.60
CA GLU A 11 9.09 -20.47 -5.14
C GLU A 11 9.31 -21.81 -4.42
N SER A 12 9.95 -22.79 -5.05
CA SER A 12 10.23 -24.10 -4.44
C SER A 12 11.11 -23.99 -3.18
N LEU A 13 11.96 -22.96 -3.12
CA LEU A 13 12.74 -22.51 -1.96
C LEU A 13 12.61 -20.98 -1.80
N ALA A 14 12.94 -20.48 -0.60
CA ALA A 14 12.99 -19.05 -0.35
C ALA A 14 14.00 -18.37 -1.28
N ASN A 15 13.57 -17.33 -1.98
CA ASN A 15 14.39 -16.54 -2.89
C ASN A 15 13.96 -15.07 -2.86
N TYR A 16 14.83 -14.17 -3.30
CA TYR A 16 14.50 -12.76 -3.46
C TYR A 16 13.54 -12.55 -4.64
N LYS A 17 12.43 -11.87 -4.38
CA LYS A 17 11.52 -11.36 -5.41
C LYS A 17 11.40 -9.84 -5.27
N PRO A 18 11.80 -9.06 -6.28
CA PRO A 18 11.59 -7.62 -6.25
C PRO A 18 10.08 -7.33 -6.29
N THR A 19 9.71 -6.13 -5.88
CA THR A 19 8.33 -5.67 -6.03
C THR A 19 7.98 -5.52 -7.49
N LEU A 20 6.75 -5.87 -7.84
CA LEU A 20 6.22 -5.65 -9.18
C LEU A 20 6.34 -4.16 -9.55
N PRO A 21 6.57 -3.84 -10.85
CA PRO A 21 6.49 -2.47 -11.31
C PRO A 21 5.10 -1.90 -10.98
N PRO A 22 4.96 -0.57 -10.85
CA PRO A 22 3.65 0.04 -10.73
C PRO A 22 2.82 -0.38 -11.95
N GLN A 23 1.87 -1.28 -11.73
CA GLN A 23 0.93 -1.71 -12.74
C GLN A 23 -0.30 -0.84 -12.59
N VAL A 24 -0.72 -0.27 -13.71
CA VAL A 24 -2.02 0.35 -13.89
C VAL A 24 -3.04 -0.78 -13.68
N MET A 25 -3.78 -0.75 -12.56
CA MET A 25 -4.53 -1.91 -12.06
C MET A 25 -5.86 -2.09 -12.80
N ALA A 26 -6.32 -1.07 -13.55
CA ALA A 26 -7.56 -1.12 -14.32
C ALA A 26 -7.40 -0.53 -15.73
N PRO A 27 -8.15 -1.01 -16.74
CA PRO A 27 -8.16 -0.45 -18.09
C PRO A 27 -8.56 1.04 -18.20
N GLY A 28 -9.11 1.62 -17.12
CA GLY A 28 -9.53 3.02 -17.05
C GLY A 28 -8.66 3.90 -16.15
N ASP A 29 -7.57 3.37 -15.59
CA ASP A 29 -6.61 4.18 -14.84
C ASP A 29 -5.89 5.10 -15.82
N THR A 30 -5.82 6.38 -15.46
CA THR A 30 -5.19 7.41 -16.29
C THR A 30 -3.69 7.37 -16.08
N ASP A 31 -2.92 7.34 -17.17
CA ASP A 31 -1.49 7.61 -17.10
C ASP A 31 -1.30 9.10 -16.79
N VAL A 32 -0.86 9.39 -15.56
CA VAL A 32 -0.65 10.75 -15.09
C VAL A 32 0.80 11.13 -15.40
N ALA A 33 0.97 11.99 -16.41
CA ALA A 33 2.27 12.55 -16.73
C ALA A 33 2.78 13.40 -15.54
N PRO A 34 4.05 13.21 -15.11
CA PRO A 34 4.60 13.99 -14.01
C PRO A 34 4.63 15.49 -14.34
N ALA A 35 4.22 16.34 -13.39
CA ALA A 35 4.46 17.78 -13.47
C ALA A 35 5.88 18.15 -13.00
N ASP A 36 6.35 19.35 -13.37
CA ASP A 36 7.73 19.84 -13.12
C ASP A 36 8.18 19.80 -11.64
N HIS A 37 7.25 19.70 -10.69
CA HIS A 37 7.52 19.67 -9.24
C HIS A 37 6.79 18.53 -8.51
N GLU A 38 6.76 17.34 -9.12
CA GLU A 38 6.17 16.14 -8.51
C GLU A 38 7.20 15.07 -8.17
N LEU A 39 6.85 14.22 -7.19
CA LEU A 39 7.64 13.07 -6.80
C LEU A 39 6.75 11.82 -6.76
N THR A 40 7.13 10.79 -7.51
CA THR A 40 6.49 9.48 -7.44
C THR A 40 7.03 8.71 -6.23
N LEU A 41 6.13 8.34 -5.31
CA LEU A 41 6.44 7.57 -4.11
C LEU A 41 5.66 6.26 -4.08
N ARG A 42 6.17 5.29 -3.32
CA ARG A 42 5.40 4.08 -3.01
C ARG A 42 4.37 4.39 -1.93
N TYR A 43 3.10 4.22 -2.25
CA TYR A 43 2.02 4.43 -1.30
C TYR A 43 1.87 3.21 -0.37
N MET A 44 2.27 3.37 0.90
CA MET A 44 2.12 2.35 1.93
C MET A 44 1.01 2.77 2.90
N THR A 45 0.13 1.83 3.24
CA THR A 45 -0.98 2.05 4.19
C THR A 45 -0.80 1.18 5.44
N PRO A 46 0.25 1.42 6.26
CA PRO A 46 0.41 0.71 7.51
C PRO A 46 -0.80 0.97 8.41
N HIS A 47 -1.09 0.03 9.31
CA HIS A 47 -2.17 0.23 10.25
C HIS A 47 -1.90 1.41 11.16
N GLY A 48 -2.96 2.20 11.41
CA GLY A 48 -2.90 3.36 12.26
C GLY A 48 -2.74 2.97 13.73
N LYS A 49 -2.06 3.82 14.50
CA LYS A 49 -1.98 3.69 15.97
C LYS A 49 -3.29 4.08 16.66
N TRP A 50 -4.10 4.94 16.02
CA TRP A 50 -5.23 5.65 16.63
C TRP A 50 -6.59 5.13 16.17
N ASN A 51 -6.62 3.96 15.52
CA ASN A 51 -7.82 3.34 14.98
C ASN A 51 -7.58 1.86 14.73
N ILE A 52 -8.65 1.06 14.79
CA ILE A 52 -8.62 -0.34 14.33
C ILE A 52 -9.40 -0.38 13.02
N HIS A 53 -8.68 -0.32 11.90
CA HIS A 53 -9.30 -0.07 10.59
C HIS A 53 -10.18 1.19 10.63
N THR A 54 -11.44 1.14 10.23
CA THR A 54 -12.36 2.29 10.33
C THR A 54 -12.97 2.46 11.73
N MET A 55 -12.82 1.47 12.61
CA MET A 55 -13.31 1.58 13.99
C MET A 55 -12.45 2.58 14.78
N TYR A 56 -13.13 3.48 15.49
CA TYR A 56 -12.55 4.61 16.23
C TYR A 56 -11.90 5.69 15.35
N TYR A 57 -12.03 5.60 14.04
CA TYR A 57 -11.49 6.64 13.14
C TYR A 57 -12.13 8.01 13.38
N ASP A 58 -13.42 8.04 13.70
CA ASP A 58 -14.23 9.23 13.98
C ASP A 58 -14.43 9.48 15.49
N ASN A 59 -13.80 8.67 16.34
CA ASN A 59 -13.86 8.85 17.78
C ASN A 59 -13.16 10.15 18.20
N LEU A 60 -13.85 11.01 18.94
CA LEU A 60 -13.35 12.33 19.30
C LEU A 60 -12.03 12.27 20.08
N GLU A 61 -11.90 11.33 21.02
CA GLU A 61 -10.66 11.16 21.79
C GLU A 61 -9.48 10.76 20.89
N MET A 62 -9.67 9.82 19.96
CA MET A 62 -8.61 9.41 19.02
C MET A 62 -8.23 10.51 18.05
N LEU A 63 -9.22 11.26 17.53
CA LEU A 63 -8.97 12.43 16.69
C LEU A 63 -8.15 13.49 17.43
N THR A 64 -8.44 13.70 18.72
CA THR A 64 -7.76 14.66 19.59
C THR A 64 -6.33 14.21 19.93
N LEU A 65 -6.10 12.92 20.20
CA LEU A 65 -4.75 12.37 20.43
C LEU A 65 -3.88 12.37 19.18
N PHE A 66 -4.48 12.49 18.00
CA PHE A 66 -3.79 12.56 16.72
C PHE A 66 -3.88 13.96 16.09
N ARG A 67 -4.00 14.01 14.76
CA ARG A 67 -4.04 15.23 13.93
C ARG A 67 -5.44 15.50 13.38
N GLY A 68 -6.48 15.09 14.11
CA GLY A 68 -7.87 15.49 13.82
C GLY A 68 -8.48 14.98 12.51
N GLY A 69 -7.94 13.94 11.86
CA GLY A 69 -8.54 13.40 10.64
C GLY A 69 -7.63 12.53 9.76
N PRO A 70 -7.88 12.46 8.44
CA PRO A 70 -7.02 11.77 7.49
C PRO A 70 -5.64 12.43 7.39
N ASN A 71 -4.59 11.62 7.28
CA ASN A 71 -3.20 12.10 7.24
C ASN A 71 -2.34 11.22 6.33
N VAL A 72 -1.29 11.83 5.77
CA VAL A 72 -0.16 11.16 5.09
C VAL A 72 1.10 11.54 5.87
N TRP A 73 1.99 10.57 6.08
CA TRP A 73 3.27 10.79 6.78
C TRP A 73 4.39 11.17 5.82
#